data_AF-A0A838QTW7-F1
#
_entry.id   AF-A0A838QTW7-F1
#
_cell.length_a   1.000
_cell.length_b   1.000
_cell.length_c   1.000
_cell.angle_alpha   90.00
_cell.angle_beta   90.00
_cell.angle_gamma   90.00
#
_symmetry.space_group_name_H-M   'P 1'
#
loop_
_entity.id
_entity.type
_entity.pdbx_description
1 polymer ?
#
loop_
_entity_poly.entity_id
_entity_poly.type
_entity_poly.pdbx_seq_one_letter_code
_entity_poly.pdbx_strand_id
1 'polypeptide(L)'
;MVQEFFASNPAGVRVKWVSHGASLAELHVPDRDGKFADVVLGFDDAAGWRSADNQHFGCATGRFANRIAGGKFTLDGREYQL
;
A
#
# COMPACT_ATOMS: atom_id res chain seq x y z
N MET A 1 -4.35 -15.99 6.20
CA MET A 1 -4.23 -16.01 4.73
C MET A 1 -4.25 -14.57 4.23
N VAL A 2 -3.40 -14.18 3.27
CA VAL A 2 -3.52 -12.88 2.56
C VAL A 2 -4.39 -13.15 1.34
N GLN A 3 -5.38 -12.29 1.09
CA GLN A 3 -6.23 -12.38 -0.11
C GLN A 3 -5.74 -11.38 -1.15
N GLU A 4 -5.89 -11.73 -2.42
CA GLU A 4 -5.56 -10.88 -3.56
C GLU A 4 -6.84 -10.40 -4.25
N PHE A 5 -6.86 -9.14 -4.64
CA PHE A 5 -7.98 -8.51 -5.34
C PHE A 5 -7.46 -7.89 -6.64
N PHE A 6 -8.20 -8.07 -7.73
CA PHE A 6 -7.78 -7.65 -9.05
C PHE A 6 -8.83 -6.74 -9.69
N ALA A 7 -8.39 -5.73 -10.41
CA ALA A 7 -9.25 -4.91 -11.27
C ALA A 7 -8.56 -4.58 -12.60
N SER A 8 -9.37 -4.29 -13.61
CA SER A 8 -8.90 -3.78 -14.89
C SER A 8 -9.86 -2.75 -15.49
N ASN A 9 -9.39 -1.97 -16.45
CA ASN A 9 -10.22 -1.01 -17.19
C ASN A 9 -10.16 -1.27 -18.72
N PRO A 10 -11.04 -0.64 -19.52
CA PRO A 10 -11.04 -0.80 -20.99
C PRO A 10 -9.75 -0.36 -21.70
N ALA A 11 -8.91 0.44 -21.04
CA ALA A 11 -7.61 0.85 -21.56
C ALA A 11 -6.50 -0.19 -21.27
N GLY A 12 -6.82 -1.33 -20.65
CA GLY A 12 -5.88 -2.42 -20.37
C GLY A 12 -5.05 -2.23 -19.10
N VAL A 13 -5.28 -1.16 -18.31
CA VAL A 13 -4.64 -0.98 -17.00
C VAL A 13 -5.11 -2.10 -16.08
N ARG A 14 -4.17 -2.73 -15.37
CA ARG A 14 -4.45 -3.83 -14.42
C ARG A 14 -3.87 -3.48 -13.06
N VAL A 15 -4.61 -3.81 -12.01
CA VAL A 15 -4.23 -3.52 -10.63
C VAL A 15 -4.41 -4.76 -9.78
N LYS A 16 -3.45 -5.02 -8.89
CA LYS A 16 -3.54 -6.03 -7.82
C LYS A 16 -3.43 -5.36 -6.47
N TRP A 17 -4.35 -5.66 -5.56
CA TRP A 17 -4.24 -5.34 -4.14
C TRP A 17 -4.11 -6.61 -3.31
N VAL A 18 -3.48 -6.48 -2.15
CA VAL A 18 -3.45 -7.52 -1.12
C VAL A 18 -4.20 -7.08 0.13
N SER A 19 -4.86 -8.02 0.80
CA SER A 19 -5.63 -7.72 2.02
C SER A 19 -4.76 -7.23 3.18
N HIS A 20 -3.46 -7.49 3.16
CA HIS A 20 -2.52 -6.99 4.15
C HIS A 20 -2.28 -5.48 3.91
N GLY A 21 -2.78 -4.65 4.83
CA GLY A 21 -2.67 -3.19 4.73
C GLY A 21 -3.45 -2.57 3.56
N ALA A 22 -4.38 -3.31 2.94
CA ALA A 22 -5.04 -2.92 1.69
C ALA A 22 -4.03 -2.45 0.62
N SER A 23 -2.88 -3.13 0.54
CA SER A 23 -1.72 -2.61 -0.18
C SER A 23 -1.86 -2.78 -1.68
N LEU A 24 -1.55 -1.73 -2.44
CA LEU A 24 -1.36 -1.79 -3.88
C LEU A 24 -0.09 -2.60 -4.18
N ALA A 25 -0.29 -3.81 -4.70
CA ALA A 25 0.78 -4.78 -4.92
C ALA A 25 1.35 -4.75 -6.34
N GLU A 26 0.50 -4.50 -7.33
CA GLU A 26 0.92 -4.33 -8.73
C GLU A 26 0.06 -3.25 -9.40
N LEU A 27 0.68 -2.47 -10.30
CA LEU A 27 0.00 -1.51 -11.16
C LEU A 27 0.62 -1.58 -12.55
N HIS A 28 -0.06 -2.24 -13.49
CA HIS A 28 0.39 -2.39 -14.86
C HIS A 28 -0.19 -1.28 -15.73
N VAL A 29 0.66 -0.42 -16.27
CA VAL A 29 0.29 0.71 -17.15
C VAL A 29 1.11 0.70 -18.44
N PRO A 30 0.56 1.18 -19.58
CA PRO A 30 1.29 1.23 -20.84
C PRO A 30 2.28 2.41 -20.85
N ASP A 31 3.42 2.21 -21.49
CA ASP A 31 4.30 3.30 -21.91
C ASP A 31 3.83 3.95 -23.23
N ARG A 32 4.66 4.83 -23.82
CA ARG A 32 4.32 5.55 -25.06
C ARG A 32 4.12 4.63 -26.28
N ASP A 33 4.69 3.43 -26.25
CA ASP A 33 4.64 2.43 -27.32
C ASP A 33 3.56 1.37 -27.03
N GLY A 34 2.77 1.56 -25.97
CA GLY A 34 1.71 0.64 -25.55
C GLY A 34 2.22 -0.57 -24.77
N LYS A 35 3.51 -0.61 -24.40
CA LYS A 35 4.08 -1.72 -23.64
C LYS A 35 3.75 -1.56 -22.16
N PHE A 36 3.11 -2.57 -21.59
CA PHE A 36 2.74 -2.57 -20.17
C PHE A 36 3.91 -3.00 -19.28
N ALA A 37 4.06 -2.32 -18.15
CA ALA A 37 4.97 -2.70 -17.07
C ALA A 37 4.30 -2.47 -15.72
N ASP A 38 4.66 -3.28 -14.72
CA ASP A 38 4.38 -2.97 -13.32
C ASP A 38 5.26 -1.81 -12.88
N VAL A 39 4.65 -0.76 -12.33
CA VAL A 39 5.32 0.50 -11.98
C VAL A 39 5.38 0.78 -10.49
N VAL A 40 4.99 -0.18 -9.64
CA VAL A 40 5.10 -0.06 -8.18
C VAL A 40 6.11 -1.05 -7.60
N LEU A 41 6.68 -0.69 -6.44
CA LEU A 41 7.48 -1.63 -5.66
C LEU A 41 6.55 -2.50 -4.83
N GLY A 42 6.91 -3.78 -4.69
CA GLY A 42 6.11 -4.76 -3.98
C GLY A 42 6.85 -6.06 -3.76
N PHE A 43 6.08 -7.10 -3.41
CA PHE A 43 6.57 -8.44 -3.15
C PHE A 43 5.72 -9.46 -3.88
N ASP A 44 6.37 -10.55 -4.33
CA ASP A 44 5.71 -11.63 -5.05
C ASP A 44 4.80 -12.49 -4.16
N ASP A 45 5.09 -12.53 -2.86
CA ASP A 45 4.38 -13.41 -1.93
C ASP A 45 4.01 -12.76 -0.59
N ALA A 46 3.17 -13.48 0.14
CA ALA A 46 2.64 -13.07 1.44
C ALA A 46 3.72 -13.02 2.55
N ALA A 47 4.88 -13.64 2.37
CA ALA A 47 5.99 -13.56 3.32
C ALA A 47 6.72 -12.23 3.16
N GLY A 48 6.96 -11.77 1.93
CA GLY A 48 7.55 -10.47 1.64
C GLY A 48 6.74 -9.32 2.26
N TRP A 49 5.41 -9.33 2.11
CA TRP A 49 4.52 -8.35 2.74
C TRP A 49 4.59 -8.30 4.28
N ARG A 50 4.98 -9.40 4.93
CA ARG A 50 5.13 -9.50 6.39
C ARG A 50 6.56 -9.29 6.89
N SER A 51 7.51 -9.22 5.98
CA SER A 51 8.93 -9.13 6.31
C SER A 51 9.30 -7.72 6.79
N ALA A 52 10.47 -7.62 7.42
CA ALA A 52 11.05 -6.33 7.79
C ALA A 52 11.47 -5.49 6.57
N ASP A 53 11.60 -6.11 5.39
CA ASP A 53 11.93 -5.42 4.15
C ASP A 53 10.75 -4.57 3.63
N ASN A 54 9.54 -4.83 4.12
CA ASN A 54 8.36 -4.02 3.78
C ASN A 54 8.39 -2.65 4.47
N GLN A 55 8.99 -1.67 3.79
CA GLN A 55 9.06 -0.26 4.20
C GLN A 55 7.77 0.52 3.88
N HIS A 56 6.60 -0.05 4.20
CA HIS A 56 5.26 0.52 3.91
C HIS A 56 4.90 0.62 2.42
N PHE A 57 5.36 -0.32 1.58
CA PHE A 57 5.03 -0.29 0.16
C PHE A 57 3.52 -0.43 -0.08
N GLY A 58 2.96 0.45 -0.91
CA GLY A 58 1.58 0.38 -1.39
C GLY A 58 0.46 0.45 -0.34
N CYS A 59 0.76 0.47 0.97
CA CYS A 59 -0.24 0.25 2.02
C CYS A 59 -1.09 1.48 2.30
N ALA A 60 -2.34 1.25 2.72
CA ALA A 60 -3.16 2.27 3.36
C ALA A 60 -2.57 2.59 4.75
N THR A 61 -2.00 3.79 4.90
CA THR A 61 -1.36 4.23 6.15
C THR A 61 -2.40 4.84 7.11
N GLY A 62 -2.40 4.41 8.38
CA GLY A 62 -3.32 4.95 9.39
C GLY A 62 -3.03 4.45 10.83
N ARG A 63 -3.71 4.97 11.85
CA ARG A 63 -4.81 5.96 11.82
C ARG A 63 -4.37 7.41 11.57
N PHE A 64 -3.07 7.69 11.69
CA PHE A 64 -2.47 8.99 11.36
C PHE A 64 -1.24 8.71 10.51
N ALA A 65 -1.14 9.33 9.34
CA ALA A 65 0.03 9.18 8.48
C ALA A 65 1.12 10.17 8.89
N ASN A 66 2.38 9.72 8.81
CA ASN A 66 3.57 10.50 9.17
C ASN A 66 3.70 10.76 10.69
N ARG A 67 4.32 11.88 11.08
CA ARG A 67 4.83 12.09 12.44
C ARG A 67 3.85 12.87 13.30
N ILE A 68 3.70 12.41 14.54
CA ILE A 68 3.15 13.18 15.66
C ILE A 68 4.33 13.54 16.56
N ALA A 69 4.52 14.84 16.82
CA ALA A 69 5.65 15.33 17.61
C ALA A 69 5.64 14.69 19.02
N GLY A 70 6.76 14.08 19.41
CA GLY A 70 6.87 13.36 20.69
C GLY A 70 5.92 12.16 20.83
N GLY A 71 5.25 11.72 19.75
CA GLY A 71 4.20 10.71 19.82
C GLY A 71 3.02 11.13 20.69
N LYS A 72 2.82 12.43 20.92
CA LYS A 72 1.94 12.95 21.95
C LYS A 72 1.01 14.01 21.41
N PHE A 73 -0.27 13.95 21.79
CA PHE A 73 -1.27 14.92 21.39
C PHE A 73 -2.39 15.05 22.43
N THR A 74 -3.18 16.12 22.35
CA THR A 74 -4.36 16.34 23.20
C THR A 74 -5.60 16.35 22.31
N LEU A 75 -6.63 15.60 22.71
CA LEU A 75 -7.94 15.56 22.05
C LEU A 75 -9.02 15.65 23.12
N ASP A 76 -9.97 16.57 22.94
CA ASP A 76 -11.07 16.84 23.89
C ASP A 76 -10.60 17.06 25.34
N GLY A 77 -9.50 17.80 25.49
CA GLY A 77 -8.90 18.10 26.79
C GLY A 77 -8.16 16.94 27.45
N ARG A 78 -8.14 15.76 26.83
CA ARG A 78 -7.39 14.59 27.30
C ARG A 78 -6.10 14.42 26.52
N GLU A 79 -5.03 14.16 27.24
CA GLU A 79 -3.71 13.87 26.68
C GLU A 79 -3.58 12.40 26.29
N TYR A 80 -2.95 12.14 25.13
CA TYR A 80 -2.71 10.82 24.57
C TYR A 80 -1.23 10.68 24.20
N GLN A 81 -0.68 9.52 24.56
CA GLN A 81 0.62 9.03 24.12
C GLN A 81 0.38 7.86 23.16
N LEU A 82 0.99 7.92 21.97
CA LEU A 82 1.03 6.83 21.00
C LEU A 82 2.00 5.73 21.43
#